data_AF-B8CLS6-F1
#
_entry.id   AF-B8CLS6-F1
#
_cell.length_a   1.000
_cell.length_b   1.000
_cell.length_c   1.000
_cell.angle_alpha   90.00
_cell.angle_beta   90.00
_cell.angle_gamma   90.00
#
_symmetry.space_group_name_H-M   'P 1'
#
loop_
_entity.id
_entity.type
_entity.pdbx_description
1 polymer ?
#
loop_
_entity_poly.entity_id
_entity_poly.type
_entity_poly.pdbx_seq_one_letter_code
_entity_poly.pdbx_strand_id
1 'polypeptide(L)'
;MAIRSSFSRIERVLNFIHTHLDQPLSLEDIAEHSQCSRWQLQRIFQQQTGLNVAQYVRELKLSIAADKVLSGQSRMLDIAYELGFNSEVSFSRSFKQLFGVSPREYQRRGIRVGLRNPIAIRPEFTANKKIDTTFLQTHIEHRQAFTVYGLSSPIKGVLSDAPDFSSIVPDTWLRLFDIIDGVLPLAGNMLGVVDTLSLKTEQQSIRYWAGLELDAEQRQSLQTLLTEEKLCSLTIPSQEYAVVAYSGTVNEFSQLVEWLICDWLPESGFVSLDGYELESYGKITSTITDLKHMEYWLPIKAK
;
A
#
# COMPACT_ATOMS: atom_id res chain seq x y z
N MET A 1 10.11 -26.32 24.34
CA MET A 1 9.83 -26.96 23.04
C MET A 1 8.57 -26.34 22.46
N ALA A 2 8.75 -25.39 21.53
CA ALA A 2 7.82 -25.03 20.45
C ALA A 2 8.56 -23.98 19.61
N ILE A 3 9.39 -24.46 18.68
CA ILE A 3 9.94 -23.63 17.60
C ILE A 3 8.73 -23.30 16.73
N ARG A 4 8.10 -22.15 16.96
CA ARG A 4 7.08 -21.64 16.03
C ARG A 4 7.82 -21.00 14.86
N SER A 5 7.93 -21.77 13.79
CA SER A 5 8.18 -21.27 12.43
C SER A 5 7.02 -20.34 12.07
N SER A 6 7.12 -19.07 12.48
CA SER A 6 6.27 -18.03 11.92
C SER A 6 6.91 -17.66 10.59
N PHE A 7 6.42 -18.25 9.50
CA PHE A 7 6.76 -17.77 8.16
C PHE A 7 6.32 -16.32 8.08
N SER A 8 7.25 -15.39 7.89
CA SER A 8 6.91 -13.98 7.77
C SER A 8 5.92 -13.81 6.60
N ARG A 9 4.95 -12.89 6.69
CA ARG A 9 3.94 -12.69 5.63
C ARG A 9 4.57 -12.50 4.25
N ILE A 10 5.72 -11.84 4.20
CA ILE A 10 6.53 -11.67 2.98
C ILE A 10 7.05 -13.00 2.44
N GLU A 11 7.40 -13.98 3.27
CA GLU A 11 7.78 -15.32 2.81
C GLU A 11 6.62 -16.05 2.16
N ARG A 12 5.40 -15.91 2.71
CA ARG A 12 4.20 -16.48 2.08
C ARG A 12 3.93 -15.85 0.72
N VAL A 13 4.06 -14.53 0.62
CA VAL A 13 3.94 -13.78 -0.65
C VAL A 13 5.00 -14.25 -1.65
N LEU A 14 6.27 -14.28 -1.25
CA LEU A 14 7.38 -14.71 -2.11
C LEU A 14 7.20 -16.15 -2.58
N ASN A 15 6.85 -17.06 -1.66
CA ASN A 15 6.60 -18.46 -1.99
C ASN A 15 5.43 -18.62 -2.96
N PHE A 16 4.33 -17.89 -2.74
CA PHE A 16 3.19 -17.90 -3.66
C PHE A 16 3.60 -17.39 -5.04
N ILE A 17 4.30 -16.26 -5.12
CA ILE A 17 4.82 -15.72 -6.37
C ILE A 17 5.68 -16.79 -7.07
N HIS A 18 6.71 -17.32 -6.41
CA HIS A 18 7.69 -18.23 -7.03
C HIS A 18 7.07 -19.54 -7.52
N THR A 19 6.02 -20.02 -6.85
CA THR A 19 5.29 -21.24 -7.25
C THR A 19 4.26 -21.01 -8.36
N HIS A 20 3.98 -19.76 -8.73
CA HIS A 20 2.94 -19.40 -9.71
C HIS A 20 3.48 -18.51 -10.86
N LEU A 21 4.81 -18.44 -11.07
CA LEU A 21 5.43 -17.60 -12.11
C LEU A 21 5.22 -18.11 -13.54
N ASP A 22 4.92 -19.40 -13.71
CA ASP A 22 4.74 -20.09 -14.99
C ASP A 22 3.33 -19.98 -15.58
N GLN A 23 2.46 -19.21 -14.92
CA GLN A 23 1.08 -18.95 -15.33
C GLN A 23 0.72 -17.46 -15.24
N PRO A 24 -0.42 -17.02 -15.82
CA PRO A 24 -0.97 -15.70 -15.55
C PRO A 24 -1.12 -15.49 -14.03
N LEU A 25 -0.54 -14.40 -13.54
CA LEU A 25 -0.49 -14.06 -12.12
C LEU A 25 -0.63 -12.55 -12.04
N SER A 26 -1.78 -12.09 -11.53
CA SER A 26 -2.11 -10.69 -11.34
C SER A 26 -1.74 -10.22 -9.94
N LEU A 27 -1.76 -8.90 -9.74
CA LEU A 27 -1.52 -8.32 -8.41
C LEU A 27 -2.68 -8.67 -7.47
N GLU A 28 -3.89 -8.74 -8.01
CA GLU A 28 -5.12 -9.15 -7.35
C GLU A 28 -4.98 -10.57 -6.80
N ASP A 29 -4.51 -11.53 -7.61
CA ASP A 29 -4.32 -12.94 -7.19
C ASP A 29 -3.35 -13.04 -5.99
N ILE A 30 -2.27 -12.27 -6.02
CA ILE A 30 -1.27 -12.25 -4.95
C ILE A 30 -1.85 -11.62 -3.68
N ALA A 31 -2.63 -10.54 -3.81
CA ALA A 31 -3.27 -9.85 -2.69
C ALA A 31 -4.31 -10.75 -1.99
N GLU A 32 -5.17 -11.41 -2.76
CA GLU A 32 -6.17 -12.35 -2.25
C GLU A 32 -5.52 -13.52 -1.50
N HIS A 33 -4.49 -14.15 -2.07
CA HIS A 33 -3.79 -15.26 -1.41
C HIS A 33 -3.06 -14.83 -0.13
N SER A 34 -2.63 -13.57 -0.08
CA SER A 34 -1.88 -13.00 1.04
C SER A 34 -2.77 -12.39 2.12
N GLN A 35 -4.10 -12.43 1.94
CA GLN A 35 -5.08 -11.88 2.87
C GLN A 35 -4.86 -10.38 3.17
N CYS A 36 -4.41 -9.62 2.16
CA CYS A 36 -4.18 -8.19 2.25
C CYS A 36 -4.70 -7.43 1.02
N SER A 37 -4.94 -6.12 1.15
CA SER A 37 -5.26 -5.29 -0.01
C SER A 37 -4.05 -5.14 -0.94
N ARG A 38 -4.26 -4.79 -2.21
CA ARG A 38 -3.18 -4.56 -3.19
C ARG A 38 -2.18 -3.50 -2.71
N TRP A 39 -2.69 -2.46 -2.05
CA TRP A 39 -1.87 -1.39 -1.50
C TRP A 39 -0.97 -1.88 -0.36
N GLN A 40 -1.54 -2.65 0.56
CA GLN A 40 -0.79 -3.20 1.69
C GLN A 40 0.25 -4.23 1.26
N LEU A 41 -0.13 -5.13 0.33
CA LEU A 41 0.78 -6.10 -0.27
C LEU A 41 2.04 -5.38 -0.75
N GLN A 42 1.87 -4.33 -1.52
CA GLN A 42 2.99 -3.56 -2.02
C GLN A 42 3.74 -2.82 -0.92
N ARG A 43 3.03 -2.17 0.02
CA ARG A 43 3.66 -1.41 1.09
C ARG A 43 4.65 -2.28 1.86
N ILE A 44 4.19 -3.45 2.26
CA ILE A 44 5.00 -4.46 2.93
C ILE A 44 6.12 -4.96 2.03
N PHE A 45 5.80 -5.30 0.77
CA PHE A 45 6.80 -5.82 -0.15
C PHE A 45 7.94 -4.84 -0.37
N GLN A 46 7.65 -3.54 -0.52
CA GLN A 46 8.67 -2.51 -0.68
C GLN A 46 9.44 -2.23 0.62
N GLN A 47 8.78 -2.21 1.78
CA GLN A 47 9.47 -2.02 3.06
C GLN A 47 10.47 -3.17 3.34
N GLN A 48 10.08 -4.40 3.03
CA GLN A 48 10.89 -5.60 3.30
C GLN A 48 11.95 -5.86 2.21
N THR A 49 11.63 -5.64 0.94
CA THR A 49 12.51 -6.02 -0.19
C THR A 49 13.14 -4.84 -0.91
N GLY A 50 12.64 -3.63 -0.71
CA GLY A 50 13.01 -2.44 -1.47
C GLY A 50 12.44 -2.40 -2.90
N LEU A 51 11.61 -3.37 -3.30
CA LEU A 51 11.15 -3.53 -4.68
C LEU A 51 9.63 -3.31 -4.82
N ASN A 52 9.20 -3.05 -6.04
CA ASN A 52 7.79 -3.11 -6.42
C ASN A 52 7.38 -4.54 -6.77
N VAL A 53 6.28 -5.04 -6.20
CA VAL A 53 5.84 -6.44 -6.36
C VAL A 53 5.47 -6.75 -7.82
N ALA A 54 4.80 -5.83 -8.52
CA ALA A 54 4.41 -6.03 -9.91
C ALA A 54 5.63 -6.00 -10.84
N GLN A 55 6.60 -5.11 -10.57
CA GLN A 55 7.88 -5.11 -11.27
C GLN A 55 8.67 -6.40 -11.00
N TYR A 56 8.75 -6.81 -9.74
CA TYR A 56 9.44 -8.02 -9.32
C TYR A 56 8.90 -9.27 -10.02
N VAL A 57 7.58 -9.48 -10.00
CA VAL A 57 6.91 -10.58 -10.71
C VAL A 57 7.21 -10.50 -12.21
N ARG A 58 7.10 -9.31 -12.81
CA ARG A 58 7.35 -9.11 -14.24
C ARG A 58 8.78 -9.47 -14.62
N GLU A 59 9.78 -9.05 -13.85
CA GLU A 59 11.18 -9.33 -14.17
C GLU A 59 11.52 -10.83 -14.04
N LEU A 60 10.94 -11.53 -13.07
CA LEU A 60 11.09 -12.98 -12.95
C LEU A 60 10.41 -13.72 -14.11
N LYS A 61 9.19 -13.31 -14.49
CA LYS A 61 8.50 -13.87 -15.67
C LYS A 61 9.29 -13.66 -16.95
N LEU A 62 9.86 -12.48 -17.16
CA LEU A 62 10.73 -12.21 -18.31
C LEU A 62 12.01 -13.06 -18.28
N SER A 63 12.53 -13.38 -17.10
CA SER A 63 13.67 -14.28 -16.95
C SER A 63 13.31 -15.73 -17.34
N ILE A 64 12.12 -16.21 -16.98
CA ILE A 64 11.58 -17.50 -17.48
C ILE A 64 11.36 -17.45 -18.99
N ALA A 65 10.83 -16.33 -19.49
CA ALA A 65 10.61 -16.13 -20.92
C ALA A 65 11.92 -16.20 -21.72
N ALA A 66 13.03 -15.69 -21.16
CA ALA A 66 14.33 -15.71 -21.83
C ALA A 66 14.79 -17.13 -22.16
N ASP A 67 14.56 -18.10 -21.28
CA ASP A 67 14.87 -19.51 -21.55
C ASP A 67 13.98 -20.09 -22.65
N LYS A 68 12.67 -19.78 -22.63
CA LYS A 68 11.73 -20.19 -23.69
C LYS A 68 12.11 -19.57 -25.05
N VAL A 69 12.48 -18.29 -25.07
CA VAL A 69 12.94 -17.55 -26.25
C VAL A 69 14.21 -18.18 -26.84
N LEU A 70 15.18 -18.53 -25.99
CA LEU A 70 16.42 -19.17 -26.42
C LEU A 70 16.20 -20.57 -26.98
N SER A 71 15.24 -21.32 -26.42
CA SER A 71 14.89 -22.66 -26.92
C SER A 71 14.36 -22.64 -28.36
N GLY A 72 13.70 -21.54 -28.75
CA GLY A 72 13.10 -21.37 -30.09
C GLY A 72 11.93 -22.30 -30.41
N GLN A 73 11.40 -23.04 -29.43
CA GLN A 73 10.36 -24.05 -29.63
C GLN A 73 8.94 -23.48 -29.61
N SER A 74 8.75 -22.27 -29.08
CA SER A 74 7.45 -21.62 -28.93
C SER A 74 7.41 -20.29 -29.71
N ARG A 75 6.23 -19.91 -30.21
CA ARG A 75 6.06 -18.58 -30.83
C ARG A 75 6.10 -17.52 -29.74
N MET A 76 6.62 -16.33 -30.07
CA MET A 76 6.73 -15.21 -29.12
C MET A 76 5.37 -14.83 -28.51
N LEU A 77 4.30 -14.92 -29.30
CA LEU A 77 2.92 -14.70 -28.85
C LEU A 77 2.48 -15.75 -27.81
N ASP A 78 2.84 -17.01 -28.01
CA ASP A 78 2.48 -18.09 -27.08
C ASP A 78 3.22 -17.91 -25.75
N ILE A 79 4.51 -17.59 -25.79
CA ILE A 79 5.33 -17.28 -24.60
C ILE A 79 4.74 -16.08 -23.83
N ALA A 80 4.28 -15.05 -24.55
CA ALA A 80 3.66 -13.88 -23.94
C ALA A 80 2.38 -14.27 -23.19
N TYR A 81 1.49 -15.04 -23.81
CA TYR A 81 0.22 -15.44 -23.18
C TYR A 81 0.40 -16.42 -22.02
N GLU A 82 1.29 -17.40 -22.15
CA GLU A 82 1.61 -18.34 -21.05
C GLU A 82 2.04 -17.61 -19.77
N LEU A 83 2.79 -16.51 -19.91
CA LEU A 83 3.26 -15.71 -18.77
C LEU A 83 2.29 -14.59 -18.36
N GLY A 84 1.13 -14.48 -19.00
CA GLY A 84 0.08 -13.51 -18.66
C GLY A 84 0.30 -12.09 -19.22
N PHE A 85 1.04 -11.94 -20.33
CA PHE A 85 1.09 -10.67 -21.05
C PHE A 85 -0.09 -10.56 -22.02
N ASN A 86 -0.72 -9.38 -22.08
CA ASN A 86 -1.91 -9.15 -22.91
C ASN A 86 -1.63 -9.12 -24.42
N SER A 87 -0.37 -8.94 -24.83
CA SER A 87 0.03 -8.93 -26.25
C SER A 87 1.53 -9.18 -26.42
N GLU A 88 1.91 -9.67 -27.61
CA GLU A 88 3.32 -9.80 -28.03
C GLU A 88 4.06 -8.44 -28.02
N VAL A 89 3.35 -7.34 -28.30
CA VAL A 89 3.91 -5.99 -28.29
C VAL A 89 4.27 -5.56 -26.86
N SER A 90 3.38 -5.78 -25.90
CA SER A 90 3.64 -5.50 -24.48
C SER A 90 4.81 -6.34 -23.97
N PHE A 91 4.80 -7.65 -24.26
CA PHE A 91 5.88 -8.57 -23.94
C PHE A 91 7.22 -8.09 -24.52
N SER A 92 7.28 -7.79 -25.82
CA SER A 92 8.51 -7.36 -26.49
C SER A 92 9.08 -6.06 -25.93
N ARG A 93 8.22 -5.11 -25.55
CA ARG A 93 8.64 -3.85 -24.91
C ARG A 93 9.23 -4.11 -23.53
N SER A 94 8.54 -4.86 -22.67
CA SER A 94 9.03 -5.20 -21.33
C SER A 94 10.32 -6.04 -21.38
N PHE A 95 10.41 -6.99 -22.31
CA PHE A 95 11.62 -7.79 -22.53
C PHE A 95 12.80 -6.89 -22.91
N LYS A 96 12.60 -5.96 -23.86
CA LYS A 96 13.64 -5.00 -24.25
C LYS A 96 14.05 -4.08 -23.11
N GLN A 97 13.11 -3.66 -22.26
CA GLN A 97 13.42 -2.83 -21.10
C GLN A 97 14.32 -3.56 -20.10
N LEU A 98 14.09 -4.86 -19.86
CA LEU A 98 14.91 -5.65 -18.94
C LEU A 98 16.27 -6.05 -19.53
N PHE A 99 16.28 -6.57 -20.77
CA PHE A 99 17.48 -7.17 -21.38
C PHE A 99 18.24 -6.24 -22.33
N GLY A 100 17.73 -5.03 -22.58
CA GLY A 100 18.30 -4.06 -23.52
C GLY A 100 18.07 -4.37 -25.00
N VAL A 101 17.56 -5.56 -25.33
CA VAL A 101 17.35 -6.04 -26.71
C VAL A 101 16.00 -6.73 -26.88
N SER A 102 15.49 -6.82 -28.11
CA SER A 102 14.22 -7.51 -28.39
C SER A 102 14.35 -9.03 -28.18
N PRO A 103 13.24 -9.75 -27.96
CA PRO A 103 13.27 -11.21 -27.81
C PRO A 103 13.96 -11.94 -28.98
N ARG A 104 13.68 -11.53 -30.23
CA ARG A 104 14.32 -12.11 -31.42
C ARG A 104 15.82 -11.85 -31.47
N GLU A 105 16.26 -10.65 -31.05
CA GLU A 105 17.67 -10.33 -30.98
C GLU A 105 18.37 -11.13 -29.86
N TYR A 106 17.70 -11.30 -28.72
CA TYR A 106 18.17 -12.13 -27.62
C TYR A 106 18.35 -13.59 -28.05
N GLN A 107 17.36 -14.14 -28.77
CA GLN A 107 17.44 -15.47 -29.38
C GLN A 107 18.62 -15.60 -30.35
N ARG A 108 18.81 -14.62 -31.25
CA ARG A 108 19.90 -14.61 -32.22
C ARG A 108 21.29 -14.59 -31.56
N ARG A 109 21.42 -13.90 -30.42
CA ARG A 109 22.67 -13.86 -29.65
C ARG A 109 22.98 -15.19 -28.99
N GLY A 110 21.98 -15.92 -28.53
CA GLY A 110 22.15 -17.25 -27.92
C GLY A 110 22.83 -17.23 -26.54
N ILE A 111 22.96 -16.07 -25.89
CA ILE A 111 23.66 -15.92 -24.61
C ILE A 111 22.65 -15.58 -23.50
N ARG A 112 22.67 -16.35 -22.41
CA ARG A 112 21.89 -16.10 -21.19
C ARG A 112 22.53 -14.97 -20.38
N VAL A 113 22.04 -13.75 -20.53
CA VAL A 113 22.50 -12.56 -19.77
C VAL A 113 21.31 -11.76 -19.27
N GLY A 114 21.47 -11.12 -18.10
CA GLY A 114 20.48 -10.17 -17.56
C GLY A 114 19.31 -10.81 -16.80
N LEU A 115 19.38 -12.12 -16.53
CA LEU A 115 18.36 -12.84 -15.76
C LEU A 115 18.26 -12.31 -14.33
N ARG A 116 17.04 -12.25 -13.80
CA ARG A 116 16.77 -11.98 -12.38
C ARG A 116 16.59 -13.28 -11.63
N ASN A 117 17.19 -13.34 -10.46
CA ASN A 117 17.01 -14.45 -9.55
C ASN A 117 15.90 -14.13 -8.54
N PRO A 118 15.06 -15.10 -8.18
CA PRO A 118 14.14 -14.97 -7.07
C PRO A 118 14.87 -14.55 -5.79
N ILE A 119 14.17 -13.82 -4.93
CA ILE A 119 14.70 -13.45 -3.62
C ILE A 119 14.76 -14.75 -2.83
N ALA A 120 15.95 -15.15 -2.43
CA ALA A 120 16.11 -16.33 -1.60
C ALA A 120 15.46 -16.08 -0.24
N ILE A 121 14.45 -16.88 0.10
CA ILE A 121 13.87 -16.90 1.44
C ILE A 121 14.96 -17.42 2.38
N ARG A 122 15.64 -16.51 3.08
CA ARG A 122 16.49 -16.85 4.21
C ARG A 122 15.69 -16.61 5.48
N PRO A 123 15.55 -17.59 6.38
CA PRO A 123 14.81 -17.42 7.64
C PRO A 123 15.39 -16.34 8.57
N GLU A 124 16.54 -15.78 8.23
CA GLU A 124 17.23 -14.70 8.95
C GLU A 124 16.87 -13.29 8.45
N PHE A 125 15.96 -13.15 7.46
CA PHE A 125 15.49 -11.84 7.01
C PHE A 125 14.48 -11.26 8.02
N THR A 126 14.96 -10.94 9.23
CA THR A 126 14.19 -10.19 10.22
C THR A 126 15.03 -9.08 10.84
N ALA A 127 14.35 -7.94 11.00
CA ALA A 127 14.70 -6.79 11.81
C ALA A 127 15.59 -5.70 11.17
N ASN A 128 14.98 -4.90 10.27
CA ASN A 128 15.06 -3.46 10.55
C ASN A 128 14.26 -3.20 11.83
N LYS A 129 14.85 -2.41 12.75
CA LYS A 129 14.37 -2.09 14.12
C LYS A 129 12.87 -2.35 14.30
N LYS A 130 12.52 -3.42 15.02
CA LYS A 130 11.15 -3.60 15.48
C LYS A 130 10.91 -2.59 16.61
N ILE A 131 9.88 -1.77 16.47
CA ILE A 131 9.27 -1.08 17.61
C ILE A 131 9.01 -2.10 18.73
N ASP A 132 9.13 -1.69 19.99
CA ASP A 132 8.75 -2.55 21.12
C ASP A 132 7.22 -2.74 21.09
N THR A 133 6.77 -3.89 20.58
CA THR A 133 5.35 -4.20 20.42
C THR A 133 4.74 -4.87 21.64
N THR A 134 5.53 -5.08 22.72
CA THR A 134 5.14 -5.84 23.91
C THR A 134 3.90 -5.26 24.62
N PHE A 135 3.59 -3.97 24.38
CA PHE A 135 2.47 -3.26 25.01
C PHE A 135 1.45 -2.68 24.01
N LEU A 136 1.54 -3.02 22.71
CA LEU A 136 0.53 -2.58 21.75
C LEU A 136 -0.79 -3.29 22.02
N GLN A 137 -1.83 -2.52 22.31
CA GLN A 137 -3.20 -3.04 22.39
C GLN A 137 -3.90 -2.79 21.06
N THR A 138 -4.39 -3.87 20.48
CA THR A 138 -5.25 -3.85 19.29
C THR A 138 -6.66 -4.18 19.74
N HIS A 139 -7.63 -3.41 19.26
CA HIS A 139 -9.05 -3.71 19.47
C HIS A 139 -9.82 -3.60 18.17
N ILE A 140 -10.98 -4.24 18.15
CA ILE A 140 -11.91 -4.16 17.02
C ILE A 140 -12.94 -3.10 17.35
N GLU A 141 -13.14 -2.16 16.45
CA GLU A 141 -14.10 -1.09 16.62
C GLU A 141 -15.01 -0.99 15.40
N HIS A 142 -16.33 -1.01 15.67
CA HIS A 142 -17.33 -0.70 14.66
C HIS A 142 -17.58 0.81 14.66
N ARG A 143 -17.32 1.47 13.53
CA ARG A 143 -17.54 2.91 13.39
C ARG A 143 -18.72 3.16 12.46
N GLN A 144 -19.68 3.96 12.92
CA GLN A 144 -20.81 4.41 12.08
C GLN A 144 -20.34 5.34 10.97
N ALA A 145 -21.16 5.51 9.93
CA ALA A 145 -20.84 6.42 8.84
C ALA A 145 -20.68 7.86 9.37
N PHE A 146 -19.62 8.54 8.92
CA PHE A 146 -19.28 9.90 9.36
C PHE A 146 -18.69 10.71 8.21
N THR A 147 -18.58 12.02 8.40
CA THR A 147 -18.09 12.95 7.38
C THR A 147 -16.82 13.64 7.84
N VAL A 148 -15.85 13.69 6.94
CA VAL A 148 -14.58 14.38 7.11
C VAL A 148 -14.56 15.60 6.21
N TYR A 149 -14.14 16.75 6.75
CA TYR A 149 -14.04 18.02 6.02
C TYR A 149 -12.58 18.41 5.87
N GLY A 150 -12.11 18.67 4.66
CA GLY A 150 -10.71 18.99 4.46
C GLY A 150 -10.26 19.05 3.01
N LEU A 151 -8.97 18.77 2.81
CA LEU A 151 -8.32 18.79 1.52
C LEU A 151 -7.90 17.38 1.12
N SER A 152 -8.04 17.08 -0.17
CA SER A 152 -7.55 15.85 -0.76
C SER A 152 -6.39 16.13 -1.71
N SER A 153 -5.33 15.33 -1.63
CA SER A 153 -4.23 15.33 -2.59
C SER A 153 -4.04 13.93 -3.17
N PRO A 154 -3.79 13.80 -4.49
CA PRO A 154 -3.33 12.54 -5.04
C PRO A 154 -1.93 12.25 -4.50
N ILE A 155 -1.73 11.06 -3.96
CA ILE A 155 -0.41 10.55 -3.58
C ILE A 155 -0.05 9.39 -4.50
N LYS A 156 1.22 9.35 -4.89
CA LYS A 156 1.81 8.16 -5.48
C LYS A 156 1.98 7.17 -4.35
N GLY A 157 1.09 6.18 -4.35
CA GLY A 157 1.13 5.10 -3.37
C GLY A 157 2.45 4.36 -3.39
N VAL A 158 2.63 3.46 -2.43
CA VAL A 158 3.83 2.62 -2.31
C VAL A 158 4.04 1.73 -3.56
N LEU A 159 3.03 1.64 -4.43
CA LEU A 159 3.04 0.99 -5.76
C LEU A 159 3.74 1.80 -6.86
N SER A 160 4.10 3.06 -6.62
CA SER A 160 4.78 3.89 -7.60
C SER A 160 6.30 3.72 -7.53
N ASP A 161 6.97 3.87 -8.67
CA ASP A 161 8.44 3.89 -8.75
C ASP A 161 9.06 5.05 -7.96
N ALA A 162 8.26 6.07 -7.62
CA ALA A 162 8.65 7.22 -6.80
C ALA A 162 7.51 7.59 -5.83
N PRO A 163 7.36 6.88 -4.69
CA PRO A 163 6.35 7.22 -3.69
C PRO A 163 6.64 8.60 -3.09
N ASP A 164 5.60 9.40 -2.87
CA ASP A 164 5.71 10.81 -2.46
C ASP A 164 4.95 11.13 -1.16
N PHE A 165 4.53 10.10 -0.41
CA PHE A 165 3.79 10.25 0.83
C PHE A 165 4.47 11.20 1.85
N SER A 166 5.80 11.05 2.01
CA SER A 166 6.57 11.83 2.99
C SER A 166 6.65 13.32 2.68
N SER A 167 6.34 13.75 1.45
CA SER A 167 6.26 15.16 1.07
C SER A 167 4.82 15.65 0.93
N ILE A 168 3.94 14.87 0.29
CA ILE A 168 2.57 15.29 -0.01
C ILE A 168 1.70 15.36 1.25
N VAL A 169 1.88 14.44 2.22
CA VAL A 169 1.05 14.44 3.43
C VAL A 169 1.31 15.69 4.28
N PRO A 170 2.55 16.04 4.67
CA PRO A 170 2.81 17.28 5.40
C PRO A 170 2.35 18.53 4.64
N ASP A 171 2.57 18.61 3.32
CA ASP A 171 2.11 19.73 2.49
C ASP A 171 0.58 19.88 2.51
N THR A 172 -0.15 18.77 2.41
CA THR A 172 -1.62 18.78 2.41
C THR A 172 -2.17 19.27 3.75
N TRP A 173 -1.54 18.85 4.87
CA TRP A 173 -1.89 19.36 6.20
C TRP A 173 -1.56 20.84 6.37
N LEU A 174 -0.39 21.30 5.91
CA LEU A 174 -0.02 22.72 5.96
C LEU A 174 -1.01 23.59 5.18
N ARG A 175 -1.41 23.17 3.98
CA ARG A 175 -2.45 23.87 3.20
C ARG A 175 -3.80 23.88 3.91
N LEU A 176 -4.18 22.78 4.57
CA LEU A 176 -5.42 22.75 5.34
C LEU A 176 -5.37 23.76 6.49
N PHE A 177 -4.26 23.79 7.24
CA PHE A 177 -4.08 24.73 8.36
C PHE A 177 -4.13 26.19 7.91
N ASP A 178 -3.53 26.54 6.77
CA ASP A 178 -3.58 27.89 6.20
C ASP A 178 -5.02 28.33 5.86
N ILE A 179 -5.85 27.41 5.34
CA ILE A 179 -7.25 27.70 4.99
C ILE A 179 -8.13 27.89 6.22
N ILE A 180 -7.91 27.10 7.27
CA ILE A 180 -8.75 27.13 8.49
C ILE A 180 -8.22 28.10 9.55
N ASP A 181 -7.08 28.75 9.31
CA ASP A 181 -6.50 29.71 10.24
C ASP A 181 -7.50 30.85 10.51
N GLY A 182 -7.82 31.05 11.79
CA GLY A 182 -8.80 32.04 12.24
C GLY A 182 -10.28 31.66 12.09
N VAL A 183 -10.65 30.47 11.59
CA VAL A 183 -12.05 30.07 11.35
C VAL A 183 -12.61 29.15 12.45
N LEU A 184 -11.77 28.58 13.30
CA LEU A 184 -12.15 27.58 14.30
C LEU A 184 -11.74 28.02 15.71
N PRO A 185 -12.54 27.77 16.76
CA PRO A 185 -11.93 27.22 17.96
C PRO A 185 -11.36 25.83 17.60
N LEU A 186 -10.11 25.53 17.99
CA LEU A 186 -9.35 24.29 17.71
C LEU A 186 -9.94 23.02 18.35
N ALA A 187 -11.27 22.92 18.42
CA ALA A 187 -12.00 21.76 18.90
C ALA A 187 -12.42 20.92 17.69
N GLY A 188 -12.10 19.63 17.73
CA GLY A 188 -12.29 18.68 16.63
C GLY A 188 -11.16 17.66 16.60
N ASN A 189 -11.29 16.64 15.76
CA ASN A 189 -10.25 15.63 15.58
C ASN A 189 -9.61 15.74 14.20
N MET A 190 -8.28 15.66 14.15
CA MET A 190 -7.52 15.55 12.92
C MET A 190 -7.48 14.11 12.46
N LEU A 191 -7.91 13.89 11.22
CA LEU A 191 -7.98 12.57 10.60
C LEU A 191 -7.28 12.61 9.23
N GLY A 192 -6.25 11.79 9.08
CA GLY A 192 -5.73 11.38 7.79
C GLY A 192 -6.59 10.26 7.23
N VAL A 193 -7.03 10.36 5.98
CA VAL A 193 -7.80 9.28 5.34
C VAL A 193 -7.11 8.85 4.06
N VAL A 194 -6.74 7.57 3.99
CA VAL A 194 -6.21 6.95 2.78
C VAL A 194 -7.36 6.25 2.06
N ASP A 195 -7.80 6.83 0.95
CA ASP A 195 -8.81 6.24 0.09
C ASP A 195 -8.15 5.24 -0.88
N THR A 196 -8.17 3.96 -0.49
CA THR A 196 -7.64 2.86 -1.30
C THR A 196 -8.60 2.43 -2.42
N LEU A 197 -9.89 2.82 -2.36
CA LEU A 197 -10.87 2.56 -3.43
C LEU A 197 -10.57 3.37 -4.69
N SER A 198 -9.97 4.56 -4.53
CA SER A 198 -9.46 5.39 -5.63
C SER A 198 -8.43 4.67 -6.54
N LEU A 199 -7.81 3.56 -6.10
CA LEU A 199 -6.96 2.71 -6.96
C LEU A 199 -7.70 2.08 -8.14
N LYS A 200 -9.02 1.97 -8.07
CA LYS A 200 -9.83 1.36 -9.14
C LYS A 200 -9.99 2.29 -10.36
N THR A 201 -9.68 3.57 -10.22
CA THR A 201 -9.60 4.53 -11.33
C THR A 201 -8.22 4.45 -12.00
N GLU A 202 -8.17 4.52 -13.34
CA GLU A 202 -6.99 4.22 -14.20
C GLU A 202 -5.68 5.00 -13.93
N GLN A 203 -5.66 5.92 -12.96
CA GLN A 203 -4.53 6.83 -12.70
C GLN A 203 -3.43 6.33 -11.76
N GLN A 204 -3.48 5.09 -11.24
CA GLN A 204 -2.45 4.49 -10.35
C GLN A 204 -2.08 5.34 -9.11
N SER A 205 -2.84 6.39 -8.79
CA SER A 205 -2.67 7.24 -7.62
C SER A 205 -3.81 6.99 -6.65
N ILE A 206 -3.52 7.08 -5.36
CA ILE A 206 -4.54 7.02 -4.30
C ILE A 206 -4.75 8.40 -3.76
N ARG A 207 -5.90 8.64 -3.15
CA ARG A 207 -6.19 9.94 -2.55
C ARG A 207 -5.91 9.90 -1.06
N TYR A 208 -5.08 10.83 -0.61
CA TYR A 208 -4.92 11.14 0.79
C TYR A 208 -5.78 12.35 1.12
N TRP A 209 -6.52 12.28 2.22
CA TRP A 209 -7.25 13.42 2.76
C TRP A 209 -6.62 13.84 4.08
N ALA A 210 -6.23 15.11 4.18
CA ALA A 210 -6.08 15.78 5.46
C ALA A 210 -7.44 16.36 5.82
N GLY A 211 -8.04 15.93 6.92
CA GLY A 211 -9.38 16.34 7.24
C GLY A 211 -9.69 16.41 8.73
N LEU A 212 -10.81 17.08 9.00
CA LEU A 212 -11.32 17.35 10.32
C LEU A 212 -12.64 16.61 10.49
N GLU A 213 -12.74 15.86 11.58
CA GLU A 213 -14.00 15.38 12.10
C GLU A 213 -14.51 16.39 13.12
N LEU A 214 -15.69 16.94 12.84
CA LEU A 214 -16.27 18.09 13.53
C LEU A 214 -17.68 17.77 14.02
N ASP A 215 -18.07 18.39 15.12
CA ASP A 215 -19.46 18.37 15.58
C ASP A 215 -20.35 19.34 14.76
N ALA A 216 -21.66 19.31 15.05
CA ALA A 216 -22.65 20.09 14.32
C ALA A 216 -22.44 21.62 14.44
N GLU A 217 -21.92 22.09 15.57
CA GLU A 217 -21.68 23.51 15.84
C GLU A 217 -20.44 24.00 15.08
N GLN A 218 -19.35 23.24 15.16
CA GLN A 218 -18.09 23.48 14.43
C GLN A 218 -18.28 23.45 12.91
N ARG A 219 -19.14 22.54 12.42
CA ARG A 219 -19.49 22.46 11.00
C ARG A 219 -20.08 23.77 10.49
N GLN A 220 -20.90 24.45 11.29
CA GLN A 220 -21.51 25.72 10.87
C GLN A 220 -20.46 26.80 10.60
N SER A 221 -19.37 26.81 11.37
CA SER A 221 -18.24 27.71 11.16
C SER A 221 -17.50 27.48 9.83
N LEU A 222 -17.49 26.25 9.32
CA LEU A 222 -16.88 25.92 8.02
C LEU A 222 -17.84 26.08 6.83
N GLN A 223 -19.11 26.41 7.06
CA GLN A 223 -20.13 26.46 5.99
C GLN A 223 -19.74 27.42 4.86
N THR A 224 -19.14 28.57 5.19
CA THR A 224 -18.65 29.54 4.20
C THR A 224 -17.53 28.94 3.34
N LEU A 225 -16.53 28.30 3.96
CA LEU A 225 -15.41 27.66 3.24
C LEU A 225 -15.86 26.51 2.35
N LEU A 226 -16.87 25.75 2.78
CA LEU A 226 -17.49 24.69 1.98
C LEU A 226 -18.28 25.25 0.79
N THR A 227 -18.98 26.37 0.99
CA THR A 227 -19.78 27.03 -0.05
C THR A 227 -18.88 27.72 -1.09
N GLU A 228 -17.73 28.23 -0.66
CA GLU A 228 -16.70 28.83 -1.52
C GLU A 228 -15.78 27.78 -2.19
N GLU A 229 -16.08 26.49 -2.03
CA GLU A 229 -15.28 25.36 -2.57
C GLU A 229 -13.80 25.36 -2.13
N LYS A 230 -13.48 26.04 -1.03
CA LYS A 230 -12.14 26.03 -0.42
C LYS A 230 -11.86 24.75 0.35
N LEU A 231 -12.90 24.07 0.81
CA LEU A 231 -12.84 22.77 1.48
C LEU A 231 -13.77 21.76 0.82
N CYS A 232 -13.36 20.50 0.84
CA CYS A 232 -14.15 19.36 0.37
C CYS A 232 -14.71 18.57 1.55
N SER A 233 -15.74 17.75 1.28
CA SER A 233 -16.25 16.77 2.26
C SER A 233 -16.16 15.36 1.70
N LEU A 234 -15.78 14.41 2.56
CA LEU A 234 -15.74 12.98 2.27
C LEU A 234 -16.64 12.26 3.28
N THR A 235 -17.58 11.45 2.78
CA THR A 235 -18.38 10.57 3.64
C THR A 235 -17.76 9.19 3.67
N ILE A 236 -17.40 8.73 4.86
CA ILE A 236 -16.86 7.40 5.11
C ILE A 236 -18.03 6.51 5.54
N PRO A 237 -18.26 5.35 4.89
CA PRO A 237 -19.34 4.45 5.24
C PRO A 237 -19.11 3.79 6.59
N SER A 238 -20.18 3.20 7.13
CA SER A 238 -20.11 2.36 8.34
C SER A 238 -19.29 1.10 8.04
N GLN A 239 -18.26 0.83 8.84
CA GLN A 239 -17.36 -0.31 8.65
C GLN A 239 -16.63 -0.71 9.93
N GLU A 240 -16.13 -1.94 9.98
CA GLU A 240 -15.32 -2.46 11.09
C GLU A 240 -13.85 -2.16 10.88
N TYR A 241 -13.17 -1.81 11.97
CA TYR A 241 -11.77 -1.45 11.99
C TYR A 241 -10.99 -2.27 13.02
N ALA A 242 -9.77 -2.68 12.67
CA ALA A 242 -8.74 -2.99 13.64
C ALA A 242 -8.03 -1.69 14.00
N VAL A 243 -8.08 -1.30 15.28
CA VAL A 243 -7.51 -0.06 15.78
C VAL A 243 -6.25 -0.39 16.57
N VAL A 244 -5.17 0.32 16.28
CA VAL A 244 -3.94 0.28 17.06
C VAL A 244 -3.53 1.68 17.46
N ALA A 245 -3.39 1.88 18.77
CA ALA A 245 -2.88 3.13 19.32
C ALA A 245 -1.35 3.08 19.42
N TYR A 246 -0.71 4.20 19.09
CA TYR A 246 0.73 4.36 19.17
C TYR A 246 1.09 5.70 19.80
N SER A 247 2.12 5.65 20.65
CA SER A 247 2.67 6.85 21.26
C SER A 247 4.16 6.93 20.98
N GLY A 248 4.57 7.85 20.11
CA GLY A 248 5.94 7.97 19.64
C GLY A 248 6.04 8.89 18.42
N THR A 249 7.11 8.79 17.65
CA THR A 249 7.33 9.69 16.50
C THR A 249 6.56 9.26 15.26
N VAL A 250 6.22 10.21 14.38
CA VAL A 250 5.56 9.95 13.08
C VAL A 250 6.36 9.01 12.19
N ASN A 251 7.70 9.04 12.26
CA ASN A 251 8.53 8.12 11.48
C ASN A 251 8.35 6.66 11.89
N GLU A 252 8.19 6.41 13.20
CA GLU A 252 7.98 5.06 13.74
C GLU A 252 6.55 4.57 13.52
N PHE A 253 5.58 5.48 13.32
CA PHE A 253 4.20 5.13 12.97
C PHE A 253 4.12 4.26 11.71
N SER A 254 5.03 4.44 10.76
CA SER A 254 5.12 3.60 9.56
C SER A 254 5.46 2.12 9.86
N GLN A 255 6.25 1.88 10.93
CA GLN A 255 6.65 0.54 11.39
C GLN A 255 5.51 -0.12 12.18
N LEU A 256 4.68 0.67 12.87
CA LEU A 256 3.45 0.19 13.52
C LEU A 256 2.48 -0.41 12.51
N VAL A 257 2.22 0.31 11.42
CA VAL A 257 1.33 -0.16 10.35
C VAL A 257 1.89 -1.44 9.73
N GLU A 258 3.20 -1.51 9.53
CA GLU A 258 3.87 -2.71 9.04
C GLU A 258 3.68 -3.90 9.97
N TRP A 259 3.86 -3.72 11.29
CA TRP A 259 3.61 -4.77 12.28
C TRP A 259 2.14 -5.22 12.30
N LEU A 260 1.19 -4.27 12.30
CA LEU A 260 -0.24 -4.57 12.34
C LEU A 260 -0.62 -5.48 11.16
N ILE A 261 -0.08 -5.18 9.97
CA ILE A 261 -0.40 -5.95 8.77
C ILE A 261 0.45 -7.23 8.71
N CYS A 262 1.74 -7.22 9.02
CA CYS A 262 2.62 -8.38 8.84
C CYS A 262 2.52 -9.43 9.94
N ASP A 263 2.39 -9.00 11.19
CA ASP A 263 2.50 -9.85 12.37
C ASP A 263 1.12 -10.09 12.99
N TRP A 264 0.31 -9.05 13.20
CA TRP A 264 -0.99 -9.19 13.89
C TRP A 264 -2.13 -9.71 13.01
N LEU A 265 -2.37 -9.09 11.85
CA LEU A 265 -3.47 -9.44 10.94
C LEU A 265 -3.50 -10.93 10.53
N PRO A 266 -2.37 -11.64 10.26
CA PRO A 266 -2.43 -13.04 9.85
C PRO A 266 -3.00 -13.95 10.94
N GLU A 267 -2.69 -13.66 12.19
CA GLU A 267 -3.12 -14.43 13.37
C GLU A 267 -4.46 -13.96 13.95
N SER A 268 -4.95 -12.78 13.55
CA SER A 268 -6.13 -12.12 14.12
C SER A 268 -7.48 -12.80 13.85
N GLY A 269 -7.58 -13.66 12.83
CA GLY A 269 -8.86 -14.18 12.34
C GLY A 269 -9.62 -13.24 11.39
N PHE A 270 -9.04 -12.10 11.02
CA PHE A 270 -9.61 -11.12 10.09
C PHE A 270 -8.81 -11.02 8.78
N VAL A 271 -9.43 -10.45 7.76
CA VAL A 271 -8.80 -10.00 6.50
C VAL A 271 -8.99 -8.49 6.35
N SER A 272 -8.03 -7.80 5.77
CA SER A 272 -8.19 -6.37 5.45
C SER A 272 -9.06 -6.17 4.21
N LEU A 273 -9.73 -5.03 4.10
CA LEU A 273 -10.51 -4.65 2.92
C LEU A 273 -9.92 -3.42 2.22
N ASP A 274 -10.11 -3.33 0.90
CA ASP A 274 -10.02 -2.05 0.20
C ASP A 274 -11.13 -1.13 0.78
N GLY A 275 -10.76 0.07 1.21
CA GLY A 275 -11.65 1.02 1.86
C GLY A 275 -10.92 2.30 2.30
N TYR A 276 -11.46 2.92 3.35
CA TYR A 276 -10.88 4.12 3.96
C TYR A 276 -10.06 3.74 5.18
N GLU A 277 -8.74 3.71 5.04
CA GLU A 277 -7.84 3.58 6.19
C GLU A 277 -7.72 4.95 6.89
N LEU A 278 -7.74 4.95 8.22
CA LEU A 278 -7.74 6.20 8.99
C LEU A 278 -6.50 6.32 9.86
N GLU A 279 -5.95 7.53 9.91
CA GLU A 279 -4.87 7.95 10.78
C GLU A 279 -5.44 9.02 11.70
N SER A 280 -5.79 8.65 12.94
CA SER A 280 -6.24 9.60 13.95
C SER A 280 -5.03 10.27 14.57
N TYR A 281 -4.97 11.58 14.44
CA TYR A 281 -3.89 12.42 14.96
C TYR A 281 -4.29 13.14 16.27
N GLY A 282 -5.48 12.83 16.80
CA GLY A 282 -6.02 13.46 17.99
C GLY A 282 -6.63 14.83 17.71
N LYS A 283 -6.58 15.73 18.71
CA LYS A 283 -7.22 17.06 18.61
C LYS A 283 -6.51 17.98 17.62
N ILE A 284 -7.23 18.95 17.06
CA ILE A 284 -6.67 19.96 16.16
C ILE A 284 -5.50 20.71 16.83
N THR A 285 -4.35 20.68 16.16
CA THR A 285 -3.14 21.43 16.50
C THR A 285 -2.69 22.26 15.29
N SER A 286 -1.61 23.03 15.45
CA SER A 286 -0.97 23.78 14.35
C SER A 286 0.06 22.98 13.56
N THR A 287 0.40 21.75 14.00
CA THR A 287 1.35 20.87 13.31
C THR A 287 1.08 19.40 13.62
N ILE A 288 1.35 18.54 12.63
CA ILE A 288 1.31 17.08 12.76
C ILE A 288 2.65 16.47 13.21
N THR A 289 3.73 17.25 13.26
CA THR A 289 5.08 16.72 13.54
C THR A 289 5.34 16.42 15.02
N ASP A 290 4.62 17.10 15.92
CA ASP A 290 4.85 17.02 17.37
C ASP A 290 3.81 16.14 18.10
N LEU A 291 3.09 15.32 17.34
CA LEU A 291 2.03 14.46 17.86
C LEU A 291 2.61 13.31 18.67
N LYS A 292 2.10 13.15 19.90
CA LYS A 292 2.54 12.11 20.84
C LYS A 292 1.65 10.89 20.89
N HIS A 293 0.42 11.00 20.39
CA HIS A 293 -0.58 9.94 20.39
C HIS A 293 -1.26 9.90 19.03
N MET A 294 -1.22 8.75 18.38
CA MET A 294 -1.81 8.52 17.07
C MET A 294 -2.51 7.16 17.08
N GLU A 295 -3.53 7.00 16.26
CA GLU A 295 -4.18 5.70 16.05
C GLU A 295 -4.24 5.39 14.58
N TYR A 296 -4.02 4.12 14.24
CA TYR A 296 -4.23 3.62 12.89
C TYR A 296 -5.44 2.69 12.88
N TRP A 297 -6.36 2.95 11.96
CA TRP A 297 -7.63 2.27 11.83
C TRP A 297 -7.65 1.55 10.49
N LEU A 298 -7.51 0.23 10.56
CA LEU A 298 -7.46 -0.62 9.39
C LEU A 298 -8.82 -1.26 9.09
N PRO A 299 -9.43 -1.05 7.91
CA PRO A 299 -10.66 -1.71 7.51
C PRO A 299 -10.50 -3.23 7.48
N ILE A 300 -11.38 -3.95 8.17
CA ILE A 300 -11.30 -5.41 8.27
C ILE A 300 -12.66 -6.09 8.11
N LYS A 301 -12.62 -7.40 7.89
CA LYS A 301 -13.77 -8.32 7.93
C LYS A 301 -13.34 -9.66 8.52
N ALA A 302 -14.24 -10.33 9.25
CA ALA A 302 -14.01 -11.70 9.70
C ALA A 302 -13.76 -12.67 8.52
N LYS A 303 -12.84 -13.62 8.73
CA LYS A 303 -12.53 -14.71 7.77
C LYS A 303 -13.72 -15.63 7.52
#